data_AF-A0A8T3LKC7-F1
#
_entry.id   AF-A0A8T3LKC7-F1
#
_cell.length_a   1.000
_cell.length_b   1.000
_cell.length_c   1.000
_cell.angle_alpha   90.00
_cell.angle_beta   90.00
_cell.angle_gamma   90.00
#
_symmetry.space_group_name_H-M   'P 1'
#
loop_
_entity.id
_entity.type
_entity.pdbx_description
1 polymer ?
#
loop_
_entity_poly.entity_id
_entity_poly.type
_entity_poly.pdbx_seq_one_letter_code
_entity_poly.pdbx_strand_id
1 'polypeptide(L)'
;MNIKEYLGDLIGSSLLITESRIIAESLLKKLPEDEWKSLIVEQNVLQKKSGQTAIRYARTIRWRIEGLGDEFMTDLLAASERAYIQMLMMSLLIHSPVVADFMRHTLAEARRTYKPALTADAWSEFYDTRVRAYA
;
A
#
# COMPACT_ATOMS: atom_id res chain seq x y z
N MET A 1 12.24 16.09 -1.49
CA MET A 1 11.85 14.68 -1.64
C MET A 1 12.75 14.05 -2.68
N ASN A 2 13.48 13.00 -2.33
CA ASN A 2 14.29 12.24 -3.29
C ASN A 2 13.42 11.24 -4.07
N ILE A 3 13.96 10.61 -5.11
CA ILE A 3 13.19 9.68 -5.97
C ILE A 3 12.66 8.46 -5.20
N LYS A 4 13.39 7.98 -4.18
CA LYS A 4 12.96 6.83 -3.36
C LYS A 4 11.76 7.20 -2.50
N GLU A 5 11.78 8.38 -1.88
CA GLU A 5 10.66 8.92 -1.11
C GLU A 5 9.44 9.19 -2.01
N TYR A 6 9.65 9.63 -3.24
CA TYR A 6 8.56 9.87 -4.20
C TYR A 6 7.88 8.58 -4.67
N LEU A 7 8.68 7.55 -5.01
CA LEU A 7 8.16 6.24 -5.41
C LEU A 7 7.50 5.51 -4.23
N GLY A 8 8.09 5.61 -3.04
CA GLY A 8 7.59 4.93 -1.86
C GLY A 8 7.57 3.40 -2.02
N ASP A 9 6.44 2.78 -1.68
CA ASP A 9 6.26 1.32 -1.75
C ASP A 9 5.60 0.80 -3.01
N LEU A 10 5.55 1.58 -4.10
CA LEU A 10 4.89 1.16 -5.33
C LEU A 10 5.38 -0.23 -5.83
N ILE A 11 6.64 -0.58 -5.51
CA ILE A 11 7.30 -1.84 -5.90
C ILE A 11 6.96 -2.99 -4.94
N GLY A 12 6.46 -2.71 -3.73
CA GLY A 12 6.27 -3.72 -2.68
C GLY A 12 5.15 -4.71 -2.97
N SER A 13 3.95 -4.20 -3.24
CA SER A 13 2.74 -4.95 -3.63
C SER A 13 1.52 -4.03 -3.80
N SER A 14 0.41 -4.58 -4.28
CA SER A 14 -0.92 -3.93 -4.23
C SER A 14 -1.43 -3.81 -2.78
N LEU A 15 -2.72 -3.52 -2.57
CA LEU A 15 -3.29 -3.36 -1.22
C LEU A 15 -3.27 -4.65 -0.37
N LEU A 16 -3.18 -5.83 -0.99
CA LEU A 16 -3.17 -7.12 -0.29
C LEU A 16 -4.25 -7.22 0.80
N ILE A 17 -5.52 -7.10 0.36
CA ILE A 17 -6.69 -6.89 1.24
C ILE A 17 -6.76 -7.93 2.36
N THR A 18 -6.58 -9.22 2.03
CA THR A 18 -6.66 -10.31 3.02
C THR A 18 -5.46 -10.32 3.95
N GLU A 19 -4.26 -10.17 3.41
CA GLU A 19 -3.02 -10.19 4.18
C GLU A 19 -2.93 -8.98 5.12
N SER A 20 -3.44 -7.83 4.69
CA SER A 20 -3.43 -6.61 5.49
C SER A 20 -4.17 -6.75 6.82
N ARG A 21 -5.24 -7.55 6.85
CA ARG A 21 -6.01 -7.85 8.07
C ARG A 21 -5.17 -8.67 9.04
N ILE A 22 -4.56 -9.75 8.54
CA ILE A 22 -3.70 -10.65 9.32
C ILE A 22 -2.51 -9.88 9.91
N ILE A 23 -1.90 -9.00 9.10
CA ILE A 23 -0.78 -8.18 9.55
C ILE A 23 -1.21 -7.17 10.60
N ALA A 24 -2.30 -6.42 10.40
CA ALA A 24 -2.83 -5.50 11.41
C ALA A 24 -3.12 -6.21 12.75
N GLU A 25 -3.80 -7.36 12.71
CA GLU A 25 -4.05 -8.19 13.90
C GLU A 25 -2.75 -8.64 14.58
N SER A 26 -1.74 -9.05 13.82
CA SER A 26 -0.45 -9.47 14.38
C SER A 26 0.34 -8.33 15.00
N LEU A 27 0.29 -7.12 14.42
CA LEU A 27 0.99 -5.94 14.94
C LEU A 27 0.39 -5.48 16.27
N LEU A 28 -0.95 -5.53 16.39
CA LEU A 28 -1.65 -5.20 17.64
C LEU A 28 -1.32 -6.15 18.81
N LYS A 29 -0.80 -7.36 18.53
CA LYS A 29 -0.31 -8.28 19.58
C LYS A 29 1.01 -7.85 20.21
N LYS A 30 1.73 -6.89 19.59
CA LYS A 30 3.02 -6.35 20.08
C LYS A 30 4.04 -7.43 20.41
N LEU A 31 4.11 -8.46 19.55
CA LEU A 31 5.07 -9.54 19.68
C LEU A 31 6.51 -9.02 19.49
N PRO A 32 7.52 -9.65 20.13
CA PRO A 32 8.92 -9.46 19.76
C PRO A 32 9.16 -9.66 18.26
N GLU A 33 10.15 -8.96 17.69
CA GLU A 33 10.40 -8.96 16.24
C GLU A 33 10.70 -10.36 15.68
N ASP A 34 11.44 -11.18 16.42
CA ASP A 34 11.77 -12.55 16.06
C ASP A 34 10.53 -13.46 16.09
N GLU A 35 9.66 -13.30 17.09
CA GLU A 35 8.38 -14.00 17.17
C GLU A 35 7.43 -13.58 16.03
N TRP A 36 7.32 -12.28 15.76
CA TRP A 36 6.51 -11.75 14.66
C TRP A 36 7.01 -12.26 13.30
N LYS A 37 8.33 -12.28 13.10
CA LYS A 37 8.93 -12.85 11.89
C LYS A 37 8.68 -14.36 11.78
N SER A 38 8.78 -15.11 12.88
CA SER A 38 8.49 -16.55 12.92
C SER A 38 7.02 -16.84 12.56
N LEU A 39 6.08 -16.04 13.09
CA LEU A 39 4.66 -16.10 12.74
C LEU A 39 4.43 -15.96 11.23
N ILE A 40 5.15 -15.04 10.57
CA ILE A 40 4.99 -14.79 9.14
C ILE A 40 5.69 -15.83 8.27
N VAL A 41 6.91 -16.21 8.62
CA VAL A 41 7.79 -17.02 7.75
C VAL A 41 7.61 -18.51 8.03
N GLU A 42 7.67 -18.91 9.30
CA GLU A 42 7.68 -20.32 9.70
C GLU A 42 6.24 -20.84 9.86
N GLN A 43 5.38 -20.08 10.52
CA GLN A 43 3.97 -20.44 10.67
C GLN A 43 3.14 -20.10 9.42
N ASN A 44 3.72 -19.35 8.47
CA ASN A 44 3.13 -18.99 7.19
C ASN A 44 1.68 -18.52 7.28
N VAL A 45 1.37 -17.61 8.22
CA VAL A 45 0.00 -17.12 8.42
C VAL A 45 -0.59 -16.44 7.17
N LEU A 46 0.26 -15.96 6.26
CA LEU A 46 -0.15 -15.36 4.98
C LEU A 46 -0.37 -16.39 3.85
N GLN A 47 -0.10 -17.67 4.12
CA GLN A 47 -0.28 -18.79 3.19
C GLN A 47 0.39 -18.55 1.82
N LYS A 48 1.64 -18.06 1.83
CA LYS A 48 2.41 -17.82 0.60
C LYS A 48 3.27 -19.01 0.22
N LYS A 49 3.59 -19.09 -1.08
CA LYS A 49 4.43 -20.15 -1.66
C LYS A 49 5.83 -20.21 -1.08
N SER A 50 6.34 -19.08 -0.55
CA SER A 50 7.63 -19.01 0.10
C SER A 50 7.62 -18.01 1.24
N GLY A 51 8.39 -18.29 2.29
CA GLY A 51 8.60 -17.37 3.41
C GLY A 51 9.17 -16.02 2.99
N GLN A 52 10.01 -15.99 1.94
CA GLN A 52 10.51 -14.75 1.33
C GLN A 52 9.40 -13.86 0.77
N THR A 53 8.39 -14.47 0.12
CA THR A 53 7.23 -13.72 -0.39
C THR A 53 6.37 -13.23 0.78
N ALA A 54 6.13 -14.09 1.77
CA ALA A 54 5.37 -13.73 2.97
C ALA A 54 5.99 -12.53 3.70
N ILE A 55 7.29 -12.56 3.99
CA ILE A 55 7.96 -11.47 4.70
C ILE A 55 8.04 -10.18 3.88
N ARG A 56 8.17 -10.27 2.54
CA ARG A 56 8.14 -9.08 1.67
C ARG A 56 6.77 -8.38 1.75
N TYR A 57 5.69 -9.16 1.66
CA TYR A 57 4.33 -8.64 1.77
C TYR A 57 4.05 -8.09 3.16
N ALA A 58 4.41 -8.82 4.20
CA ALA A 58 4.25 -8.37 5.58
C ALA A 58 4.98 -7.06 5.85
N ARG A 59 6.23 -6.91 5.40
CA ARG A 59 7.00 -5.67 5.53
C ARG A 59 6.37 -4.50 4.77
N THR A 60 5.87 -4.75 3.56
CA THR A 60 5.20 -3.71 2.77
C THR A 60 3.94 -3.21 3.48
N ILE A 61 3.11 -4.13 3.97
CA ILE A 61 1.90 -3.79 4.71
C ILE A 61 2.24 -3.06 6.01
N ARG A 62 3.16 -3.62 6.80
CA ARG A 62 3.61 -3.03 8.08
C ARG A 62 4.08 -1.59 7.88
N TRP A 63 4.91 -1.35 6.85
CA TRP A 63 5.40 -0.01 6.54
C TRP A 63 4.28 1.01 6.26
N ARG A 64 3.15 0.57 5.67
CA ARG A 64 2.00 1.42 5.37
C ARG A 64 1.13 1.74 6.59
N ILE A 65 1.00 0.82 7.54
CA ILE A 65 -0.04 0.93 8.59
C ILE A 65 0.50 1.10 10.00
N GLU A 66 1.72 0.62 10.31
CA GLU A 66 2.25 0.67 11.68
C GLU A 66 2.48 2.11 12.15
N GLY A 67 2.99 2.98 11.27
CA GLY A 67 3.21 4.39 11.57
C GLY A 67 1.93 5.22 11.76
N LEU A 68 0.76 4.68 11.40
CA LEU A 68 -0.54 5.32 11.60
C LEU A 68 -1.13 5.04 13.00
N GLY A 69 -0.50 4.15 13.77
CA GLY A 69 -0.82 3.89 15.18
C GLY A 69 -1.83 2.78 15.45
N ASP A 70 -1.90 2.36 16.71
CA ASP A 70 -2.76 1.26 17.18
C ASP A 70 -4.25 1.56 16.99
N GLU A 71 -4.67 2.82 17.19
CA GLU A 71 -6.05 3.27 16.99
C GLU A 71 -6.48 3.08 15.52
N PHE A 72 -5.64 3.53 14.58
CA PHE A 72 -5.89 3.31 13.15
C PHE A 72 -6.01 1.83 12.79
N MET A 73 -5.10 0.98 13.29
CA MET A 73 -5.17 -0.47 13.02
C MET A 73 -6.41 -1.11 13.64
N THR A 74 -6.85 -0.64 14.81
CA THR A 74 -8.09 -1.10 15.46
C THR A 74 -9.32 -0.73 14.63
N ASP A 75 -9.41 0.54 14.20
CA ASP A 75 -10.48 1.04 13.35
C ASP A 75 -10.50 0.34 11.99
N LEU A 76 -9.32 0.09 11.42
CA LEU A 76 -9.15 -0.65 10.18
C LEU A 76 -9.77 -2.05 10.29
N LEU A 77 -9.53 -2.77 11.38
CA LEU A 77 -10.08 -4.11 11.59
C LEU A 77 -11.59 -4.11 11.84
N ALA A 78 -12.13 -3.04 12.44
CA ALA A 78 -13.56 -2.88 12.70
C ALA A 78 -14.36 -2.31 11.50
N ALA A 79 -13.66 -1.79 10.48
CA ALA A 79 -14.27 -1.12 9.35
C ALA A 79 -15.14 -2.07 8.48
N SER A 80 -16.21 -1.51 7.90
CA SER A 80 -16.92 -2.17 6.80
C SER A 80 -15.98 -2.45 5.63
N GLU A 81 -16.28 -3.43 4.79
CA GLU A 81 -15.42 -3.82 3.66
C GLU A 81 -15.01 -2.63 2.78
N ARG A 82 -15.97 -1.75 2.45
CA ARG A 82 -15.69 -0.55 1.66
C ARG A 82 -14.75 0.42 2.39
N ALA A 83 -15.01 0.69 3.66
CA ALA A 83 -14.18 1.59 4.46
C ALA A 83 -12.77 1.00 4.66
N TYR A 84 -12.65 -0.30 4.90
CA TYR A 84 -11.38 -1.02 4.99
C TYR A 84 -10.51 -0.82 3.74
N ILE A 85 -11.08 -1.03 2.55
CA ILE A 85 -10.35 -0.82 1.28
C ILE A 85 -9.94 0.65 1.11
N GLN A 86 -10.81 1.59 1.50
CA GLN A 86 -10.51 3.02 1.42
C GLN A 86 -9.41 3.43 2.40
N MET A 87 -9.37 2.87 3.60
CA MET A 87 -8.32 3.11 4.60
C MET A 87 -6.97 2.54 4.14
N LEU A 88 -6.96 1.35 3.52
CA LEU A 88 -5.74 0.79 2.90
C LEU A 88 -5.27 1.63 1.69
N MET A 89 -6.20 2.14 0.88
CA MET A 89 -5.84 3.07 -0.20
C MET A 89 -5.24 4.35 0.39
N MET A 90 -5.83 4.90 1.45
CA MET A 90 -5.32 6.08 2.12
C MET A 90 -3.89 5.86 2.66
N SER A 91 -3.63 4.72 3.31
CA SER A 91 -2.29 4.41 3.81
C SER A 91 -1.26 4.27 2.68
N LEU A 92 -1.63 3.63 1.56
CA LEU A 92 -0.80 3.61 0.35
C LEU A 92 -0.47 5.02 -0.14
N LEU A 93 -1.47 5.92 -0.21
CA LEU A 93 -1.27 7.28 -0.72
C LEU A 93 -0.38 8.13 0.17
N ILE A 94 -0.40 7.92 1.49
CA ILE A 94 0.53 8.57 2.43
C ILE A 94 1.97 8.14 2.13
N HIS A 95 2.18 6.85 1.86
CA HIS A 95 3.51 6.26 1.72
C HIS A 95 4.03 6.20 0.28
N SER A 96 3.21 6.51 -0.72
CA SER A 96 3.59 6.56 -2.14
C SER A 96 3.04 7.82 -2.83
N PRO A 97 3.75 8.95 -2.74
CA PRO A 97 3.34 10.22 -3.35
C PRO A 97 3.11 10.12 -4.87
N VAL A 98 3.89 9.29 -5.58
CA VAL A 98 3.70 9.06 -7.02
C VAL A 98 2.29 8.55 -7.36
N VAL A 99 1.69 7.72 -6.51
CA VAL A 99 0.33 7.20 -6.70
C VAL A 99 -0.68 8.32 -6.48
N ALA A 100 -0.47 9.17 -5.47
CA ALA A 100 -1.32 10.32 -5.21
C ALA A 100 -1.30 11.32 -6.39
N ASP A 101 -0.12 11.56 -6.95
CA ASP A 101 0.04 12.42 -8.12
C ASP A 101 -0.60 11.82 -9.38
N PHE A 102 -0.46 10.51 -9.60
CA PHE A 102 -1.14 9.84 -10.71
C PHE A 102 -2.67 9.96 -10.57
N MET A 103 -3.19 9.78 -9.35
CA MET A 103 -4.62 9.96 -9.10
C MET A 103 -5.07 11.40 -9.33
N ARG A 104 -4.28 12.39 -8.92
CA ARG A 104 -4.61 13.82 -9.05
C ARG A 104 -4.51 14.33 -10.48
N HIS A 105 -3.47 13.96 -11.20
CA HIS A 105 -3.15 14.54 -12.50
C HIS A 105 -3.69 13.72 -13.67
N THR A 106 -3.82 12.40 -13.52
CA THR A 106 -4.26 11.53 -14.61
C THR A 106 -5.68 11.04 -14.38
N LEU A 107 -5.96 10.40 -13.23
CA LEU A 107 -7.28 9.83 -12.96
C LEU A 107 -8.37 10.89 -12.80
N ALA A 108 -8.11 11.95 -12.02
CA ALA A 108 -9.09 13.01 -11.80
C ALA A 108 -9.37 13.80 -13.10
N GLU A 109 -8.36 14.02 -13.95
CA GLU A 109 -8.56 14.64 -15.25
C GLU A 109 -9.35 13.76 -16.21
N ALA A 110 -9.06 12.47 -16.27
CA ALA A 110 -9.85 11.51 -17.06
C ALA A 110 -11.32 11.53 -16.63
N ARG A 111 -11.60 11.57 -15.32
CA ARG A 111 -12.97 11.73 -14.81
C ARG A 111 -13.59 13.07 -15.19
N ARG A 112 -12.85 14.18 -15.05
CA ARG A 112 -13.33 15.54 -15.41
C ARG A 112 -13.70 15.65 -16.89
N THR A 113 -13.00 14.91 -17.74
CA THR A 113 -13.22 14.86 -19.19
C THR A 113 -14.12 13.70 -19.63
N TYR A 114 -14.79 13.02 -18.68
CA TYR A 114 -15.71 11.91 -18.91
C TYR A 114 -15.12 10.75 -19.72
N LYS A 115 -13.80 10.53 -19.62
CA LYS A 115 -13.17 9.34 -20.22
C LYS A 115 -13.67 8.08 -19.50
N PRO A 116 -14.19 7.07 -20.22
CA PRO A 116 -14.76 5.88 -19.59
C PRO A 116 -13.71 4.98 -18.93
N ALA A 117 -12.46 5.06 -19.39
CA ALA A 117 -11.32 4.34 -18.84
C ALA A 117 -10.03 5.14 -19.04
N LEU A 118 -9.00 4.81 -18.26
CA LEU A 118 -7.64 5.24 -18.54
C LEU A 118 -7.11 4.47 -19.76
N THR A 119 -6.31 5.15 -20.58
CA THR A 119 -5.61 4.52 -21.70
C THR A 119 -4.45 3.64 -21.17
N ALA A 120 -4.01 2.67 -21.97
CA ALA A 120 -2.96 1.74 -21.57
C ALA A 120 -1.59 2.42 -21.33
N ASP A 121 -1.38 3.57 -21.97
CA ASP A 121 -0.20 4.42 -21.87
C ASP A 121 -0.32 5.53 -20.82
N ALA A 122 -1.46 5.67 -20.12
CA ALA A 122 -1.70 6.75 -19.17
C ALA A 122 -0.61 6.88 -18.09
N TRP A 123 -0.04 5.75 -17.64
CA TRP A 123 1.08 5.75 -16.71
C TRP A 123 2.37 6.28 -17.34
N SER A 124 2.67 5.86 -18.57
CA SER A 124 3.85 6.31 -19.31
C SER A 124 3.78 7.80 -19.60
N GLU A 125 2.62 8.30 -20.05
CA GLU A 125 2.38 9.73 -20.29
C GLU A 125 2.53 10.56 -19.00
N PHE A 126 1.97 10.05 -17.90
CA PHE A 126 2.14 10.66 -16.57
C PHE A 126 3.63 10.72 -16.20
N TYR A 127 4.35 9.61 -16.31
CA TYR A 127 5.76 9.52 -15.96
C TYR A 127 6.59 10.53 -16.76
N ASP A 128 6.42 10.58 -18.07
CA ASP A 128 7.14 11.52 -18.94
C ASP A 128 6.86 12.97 -18.58
N THR A 129 5.61 13.29 -18.23
CA THR A 129 5.20 14.62 -17.78
C THR A 129 5.86 14.99 -16.44
N ARG A 130 5.89 14.05 -15.48
CA ARG A 130 6.50 14.29 -14.16
C ARG A 130 8.02 14.43 -14.26
N VAL A 131 8.70 13.60 -15.05
CA VAL A 131 10.17 13.71 -15.24
C VAL A 131 10.55 15.08 -15.79
N ARG A 132 9.81 15.60 -16.78
CA ARG A 132 10.05 16.94 -17.34
C ARG A 132 9.81 18.08 -16.35
N ALA A 133 8.91 17.89 -15.39
CA ALA A 133 8.61 18.92 -14.38
C ALA A 133 9.68 19.00 -13.26
N TYR A 134 10.54 17.99 -13.13
CA TYR A 134 11.62 17.92 -12.14
C TYR A 134 13.04 17.98 -12.75
N ALA A 135 13.16 18.12 -14.08
CA ALA A 135 14.41 18.37 -14.80
C ALA A 135 14.69 19.88 -14.86
#